data_AF-A0A0K0XS29-F1
#
_entry.id   AF-A0A0K0XS29-F1
#
_cell.length_a   1.000
_cell.length_b   1.000
_cell.length_c   1.000
_cell.angle_alpha   90.00
_cell.angle_beta   90.00
_cell.angle_gamma   90.00
#
_symmetry.space_group_name_H-M   'P 1'
#
loop_
_entity.id
_entity.type
_entity.pdbx_description
1 polymer ?
#
loop_
_entity_poly.entity_id
_entity_poly.type
_entity_poly.pdbx_seq_one_letter_code
_entity_poly.pdbx_strand_id
1 'polypeptide(L)'
;MKTLFVRNIHPETRESQLRALFSRCGTVRGIKLPMDIFTRRCRGVAMVDMEGHEARVAIAELDGAELNGQSIQVREERPRGKKRGRR
;
A
#
# COMPACT_ATOMS: atom_id res chain seq x y z
N MET A 1 2.68 2.29 -14.52
CA MET A 1 2.66 2.50 -13.06
C MET A 1 1.23 2.45 -12.58
N LYS A 2 0.97 1.61 -11.59
CA LYS A 2 -0.32 1.52 -10.91
C LYS A 2 -0.09 1.77 -9.43
N THR A 3 -1.06 2.43 -8.81
CA THR A 3 -1.06 2.63 -7.37
C THR A 3 -1.98 1.57 -6.76
N LEU A 4 -1.50 0.91 -5.72
CA LEU A 4 -2.25 -0.06 -4.93
C LEU A 4 -2.72 0.62 -3.65
N PHE A 5 -3.99 0.47 -3.34
CA PHE A 5 -4.60 0.93 -2.10
C PHE A 5 -4.72 -0.25 -1.15
N VAL A 6 -4.07 -0.14 -0.01
CA VAL A 6 -4.06 -1.15 1.06
C VAL A 6 -4.92 -0.64 2.22
N ARG A 7 -5.87 -1.47 2.69
CA ARG A 7 -6.78 -1.18 3.81
C ARG A 7 -6.67 -2.24 4.89
N ASN A 8 -7.21 -1.92 6.08
CA ASN A 8 -7.25 -2.81 7.24
C ASN A 8 -5.85 -3.18 7.74
N ILE A 9 -4.94 -2.20 7.74
CA ILE A 9 -3.55 -2.39 8.16
C ILE A 9 -3.44 -2.18 9.67
N HIS A 10 -2.64 -3.01 10.35
CA HIS A 10 -2.37 -2.82 11.78
C HIS A 10 -1.70 -1.48 12.08
N PRO A 11 -2.10 -0.75 13.13
CA PRO A 11 -1.55 0.56 13.46
C PRO A 11 -0.04 0.54 13.73
N GLU A 12 0.51 -0.60 14.14
CA GLU A 12 1.95 -0.81 14.32
C GLU A 12 2.70 -1.17 13.03
N THR A 13 1.98 -1.50 11.95
CA THR A 13 2.60 -1.83 10.66
C THR A 13 3.33 -0.63 10.11
N ARG A 14 4.57 -0.80 9.68
CA ARG A 14 5.36 0.28 9.08
C ARG A 14 5.47 0.14 7.57
N GLU A 15 5.81 1.26 6.94
CA GLU A 15 6.15 1.31 5.52
C GLU A 15 7.19 0.25 5.13
N SER A 16 8.22 0.03 5.96
CA SER A 16 9.26 -0.97 5.69
C SER A 16 8.71 -2.40 5.60
N GLN A 17 7.70 -2.75 6.39
CA GLN A 17 7.08 -4.08 6.36
C GLN A 17 6.24 -4.26 5.10
N LEU A 18 5.45 -3.25 4.72
CA LEU A 18 4.73 -3.27 3.45
C LEU A 18 5.72 -3.36 2.28
N ARG A 19 6.80 -2.57 2.32
CA ARG A 19 7.84 -2.63 1.29
C ARG A 19 8.39 -4.04 1.13
N ALA A 20 8.76 -4.68 2.23
CA ALA A 20 9.27 -6.05 2.20
C ALA A 20 8.24 -7.04 1.64
N LEU A 21 6.96 -6.89 2.02
CA LEU A 21 5.86 -7.73 1.55
C LEU A 21 5.63 -7.58 0.03
N PHE A 22 5.43 -6.34 -0.42
CA PHE A 22 5.18 -6.01 -1.83
C PHE A 22 6.42 -6.25 -2.71
N SER A 23 7.63 -6.16 -2.14
CA SER A 23 8.87 -6.43 -2.86
C SER A 23 9.00 -7.89 -3.32
N ARG A 24 8.21 -8.82 -2.75
CA ARG A 24 8.18 -10.23 -3.18
C ARG A 24 7.41 -10.42 -4.48
N CYS A 25 6.39 -9.59 -4.70
CA CYS A 25 5.57 -9.62 -5.91
C CYS A 25 6.15 -8.73 -7.03
N GLY A 26 7.01 -7.76 -6.68
CA GLY A 26 7.68 -6.91 -7.67
C GLY A 26 8.39 -5.67 -7.13
N THR A 27 8.78 -4.78 -8.03
CA THR A 27 9.52 -3.55 -7.76
C THR A 27 8.60 -2.44 -7.26
N VAL A 28 8.69 -2.16 -5.95
CA VAL A 28 8.02 -1.02 -5.34
C VAL A 28 8.72 0.29 -5.71
N ARG A 29 8.01 1.18 -6.41
CA ARG A 29 8.48 2.53 -6.79
C ARG A 29 8.40 3.51 -5.64
N GLY A 30 7.35 3.40 -4.82
CA GLY A 30 7.12 4.31 -3.71
C GLY A 30 6.02 3.79 -2.79
N ILE A 31 6.07 4.20 -1.53
CA ILE A 31 5.03 3.90 -0.57
C ILE A 31 4.62 5.22 0.08
N LYS A 32 3.33 5.34 0.34
CA LYS A 32 2.73 6.43 1.09
C LYS A 32 1.88 5.81 2.18
N LEU A 33 2.42 5.81 3.38
CA LEU A 33 1.69 5.38 4.56
C LEU A 33 1.41 6.62 5.44
N PRO A 34 0.19 7.19 5.38
CA PRO A 34 -0.16 8.32 6.23
C PRO A 34 -0.22 7.86 7.70
N MET A 35 0.80 8.25 8.45
CA MET A 35 0.85 8.13 9.90
C MET A 35 0.26 9.38 10.54
N ASP A 36 -0.51 9.19 11.59
CA ASP A 36 -0.99 10.27 12.44
C ASP A 36 0.15 10.76 13.35
N ILE A 37 0.44 12.06 13.33
CA ILE A 37 1.62 12.63 14.02
C ILE A 37 1.39 12.70 15.53
N PHE A 38 0.14 12.80 15.98
CA PHE A 38 -0.21 12.92 17.40
C PHE A 38 -0.19 11.56 18.08
N THR A 39 -0.74 10.54 17.42
CA THR A 39 -0.82 9.18 17.97
C THR A 39 0.35 8.28 17.54
N ARG A 40 1.15 8.72 16.55
CA ARG A 40 2.20 7.94 15.87
C ARG A 40 1.70 6.60 15.30
N ARG A 41 0.40 6.48 15.06
CA ARG A 41 -0.22 5.27 14.53
C ARG A 41 -0.56 5.44 13.07
N CYS A 42 -0.48 4.34 12.33
CA CYS A 42 -0.90 4.30 10.94
C CYS A 42 -2.42 4.41 10.87
N ARG A 43 -2.96 5.16 9.90
CA ARG A 43 -4.41 5.31 9.70
C ARG A 43 -5.13 4.04 9.19
N GLY A 44 -4.49 2.88 9.31
CA GLY A 44 -5.00 1.61 8.79
C GLY A 44 -5.11 1.55 7.26
N VAL A 45 -4.51 2.51 6.56
CA VAL A 45 -4.50 2.62 5.10
C VAL A 45 -3.11 2.99 4.60
N ALA A 46 -2.75 2.48 3.42
CA ALA A 46 -1.49 2.80 2.75
C ALA A 46 -1.67 2.77 1.24
N MET A 47 -0.82 3.50 0.54
CA MET A 47 -0.73 3.49 -0.92
C MET A 47 0.65 3.00 -1.34
N VAL A 48 0.72 2.09 -2.31
CA VAL A 48 1.97 1.52 -2.84
C VAL A 48 2.00 1.70 -4.35
N ASP A 49 3.01 2.39 -4.85
CA ASP A 49 3.22 2.57 -6.29
C ASP A 49 4.09 1.42 -6.83
N MET A 50 3.59 0.69 -7.82
CA MET A 50 4.26 -0.44 -8.47
C MET A 50 4.14 -0.42 -10.00
N GLU A 51 4.86 -1.30 -10.68
CA GLU A 51 4.64 -1.58 -12.10
C GLU A 51 3.24 -2.17 -12.34
N GLY A 52 2.69 -1.95 -13.54
CA GLY A 52 1.32 -2.36 -13.84
C GLY A 52 1.09 -3.87 -13.83
N HIS A 53 2.14 -4.65 -14.16
CA HIS A 53 2.08 -6.10 -14.13
C HIS A 53 2.18 -6.65 -12.70
N GLU A 54 3.18 -6.18 -11.96
CA GLU A 54 3.45 -6.57 -10.57
C GLU A 54 2.29 -6.19 -9.64
N ALA A 55 1.68 -5.02 -9.87
CA ALA A 55 0.54 -4.55 -9.10
C ALA A 55 -0.64 -5.55 -9.11
N ARG A 56 -0.92 -6.16 -10.26
CA ARG A 56 -2.00 -7.16 -10.38
C ARG A 56 -1.68 -8.46 -9.64
N VAL A 57 -0.42 -8.89 -9.70
CA VAL A 57 0.07 -10.08 -8.98
C VAL A 57 -0.02 -9.83 -7.48
N ALA A 58 0.45 -8.68 -7.03
CA ALA A 58 0.38 -8.28 -5.62
C ALA A 58 -1.06 -8.23 -5.10
N ILE A 59 -2.03 -7.73 -5.89
CA ILE A 59 -3.44 -7.77 -5.51
C ILE A 59 -3.92 -9.22 -5.38
N ALA A 60 -3.62 -10.07 -6.36
CA ALA A 60 -4.10 -11.46 -6.35
C ALA A 60 -3.50 -12.30 -5.22
N GLU A 61 -2.24 -12.05 -4.83
CA GLU A 61 -1.56 -12.81 -3.77
C GLU A 61 -1.69 -12.21 -2.38
N LEU A 62 -1.78 -10.88 -2.26
CA LEU A 62 -1.75 -10.18 -0.97
C LEU A 62 -3.14 -9.68 -0.51
N ASP A 63 -4.15 -9.64 -1.39
CA ASP A 63 -5.52 -9.32 -0.95
C ASP A 63 -6.06 -10.45 -0.05
N GLY A 64 -6.39 -10.10 1.19
CA GLY A 64 -6.82 -11.04 2.22
C GLY A 64 -5.67 -11.67 3.02
N ALA A 65 -4.41 -11.31 2.75
CA ALA A 65 -3.27 -11.82 3.52
C ALA A 65 -3.30 -11.30 4.96
N GLU A 66 -2.89 -12.13 5.93
CA GLU A 66 -2.73 -11.68 7.31
C GLU A 66 -1.40 -10.95 7.51
N LEU A 67 -1.49 -9.70 7.98
CA LEU A 67 -0.36 -8.87 8.37
C LEU A 67 -0.54 -8.43 9.82
N ASN A 68 0.39 -8.84 10.70
CA ASN A 68 0.35 -8.54 12.14
C ASN A 68 -0.99 -8.91 12.80
N GLY A 69 -1.58 -10.05 12.41
CA GLY A 69 -2.87 -10.53 12.95
C GLY A 69 -4.11 -9.81 12.39
N GLN A 70 -3.96 -9.02 11.32
CA GLN A 70 -5.10 -8.43 10.59
C GLN A 70 -5.03 -8.76 9.11
N SER A 71 -6.18 -9.17 8.54
CA SER A 71 -6.30 -9.41 7.10
C SER A 71 -6.25 -8.10 6.34
N ILE A 72 -5.19 -7.85 5.58
CA ILE A 72 -5.08 -6.66 4.75
C ILE A 72 -5.92 -6.83 3.48
N GLN A 73 -6.49 -5.73 3.01
CA GLN A 73 -7.15 -5.69 1.70
C GLN A 73 -6.28 -4.88 0.75
N VAL A 74 -5.96 -5.46 -0.40
CA VAL A 74 -5.12 -4.83 -1.42
C VAL A 74 -5.95 -4.67 -2.68
N ARG A 75 -6.15 -3.42 -3.12
CA ARG A 75 -6.92 -3.13 -4.33
C ARG A 75 -6.15 -2.22 -5.27
N GLU A 76 -6.44 -2.32 -6.55
CA GLU A 76 -5.94 -1.35 -7.51
C GLU A 76 -6.60 0.01 -7.24
N GLU A 77 -5.81 1.02 -6.88
CA GLU A 77 -6.30 2.38 -6.82
C GLU A 77 -6.48 2.85 -8.26
N ARG A 78 -7.74 3.09 -8.64
CA ARG A 78 -8.01 3.75 -9.92
C ARG A 78 -7.32 5.10 -9.87
N PRO A 79 -6.46 5.42 -10.85
CA PRO A 79 -5.81 6.72 -10.89
C PRO A 79 -6.91 7.77 -11.05
N ARG A 80 -7.29 8.44 -9.96
CA ARG A 80 -7.94 9.74 -10.06
C ARG A 80 -6.92 10.60 -10.77
N GLY A 81 -7.22 10.95 -12.01
CA GLY A 81 -6.30 11.57 -12.96
C GLY A 81 -5.38 12.57 -12.27
N LYS A 82 -4.08 12.44 -12.53
CA LYS A 82 -2.98 13.29 -12.04
C LYS A 82 -3.52 14.64 -11.55
N LYS A 83 -3.57 14.88 -10.24
CA LYS A 83 -3.47 16.25 -9.73
C LYS A 83 -2.07 16.75 -10.07
N ARG A 84 -1.90 17.13 -11.35
CA ARG A 84 -0.83 17.99 -11.84
C ARG A 84 -0.87 19.27 -11.00
N GLY A 85 0.28 19.68 -10.52
CA GLY A 85 0.54 21.08 -10.20
C GLY A 85 -0.04 21.54 -8.87
N ARG A 86 0.75 21.32 -7.83
CA ARG A 86 0.98 22.38 -6.86
C ARG A 86 1.67 23.52 -7.65
N ARG A 87 0.96 24.63 -7.89
CA ARG A 87 1.58 25.92 -8.19
C ARG A 87 0.75 27.00 -7.53
#